data_AF-A0A7V9PKA8-F1
#
_entry.id   AF-A0A7V9PKA8-F1
#
_cell.length_a   1.000
_cell.length_b   1.000
_cell.length_c   1.000
_cell.angle_alpha   90.00
_cell.angle_beta   90.00
_cell.angle_gamma   90.00
#
_symmetry.space_group_name_H-M   'P 1'
#
loop_
_entity.id
_entity.type
_entity.pdbx_description
1 polymer ?
#
loop_
_entity_poly.entity_id
_entity_poly.type
_entity_poly.pdbx_seq_one_letter_code
_entity_poly.pdbx_strand_id
1 'polypeptide(L)'
;MLDLHGAGAIEAAEMVRRFIAAQRRARPGCIVHIVTGKGRGSRGRPVLKPLVARLLRADLAAHVAEHSRDLDDGGYLVRLR
;
A
#
# COMPACT_ATOMS: atom_id res chain seq x y z
N MET A 1 -4.34 -8.12 -4.66
CA MET A 1 -4.36 -7.59 -3.28
C MET A 1 -3.02 -7.90 -2.65
N LEU A 2 -2.49 -7.00 -1.84
CA LEU A 2 -1.25 -7.18 -1.08
C LEU A 2 -1.58 -7.06 0.41
N ASP A 3 -1.21 -8.06 1.21
CA ASP A 3 -1.36 -8.03 2.66
C ASP A 3 -0.01 -7.76 3.32
N LEU A 4 0.03 -6.75 4.20
CA LEU A 4 1.20 -6.32 4.94
C LEU A 4 1.07 -6.59 6.45
N HIS A 5 0.04 -7.32 6.89
CA HIS A 5 -0.10 -7.66 8.31
C HIS A 5 1.15 -8.38 8.82
N GLY A 6 1.69 -7.88 9.94
CA GLY A 6 2.85 -8.47 10.60
C GLY A 6 4.20 -8.12 9.97
N ALA A 7 4.23 -7.50 8.80
CA ALA A 7 5.48 -7.10 8.14
C ALA A 7 6.19 -5.96 8.88
N GLY A 8 7.52 -5.99 8.86
CA GLY A 8 8.34 -4.86 9.30
C GLY A 8 8.22 -3.67 8.35
N ALA A 9 8.51 -2.45 8.80
CA ALA A 9 8.37 -1.25 7.96
C ALA A 9 9.26 -1.28 6.70
N ILE A 10 10.48 -1.82 6.79
CA ILE A 10 11.40 -1.94 5.66
C ILE A 10 10.85 -2.95 4.64
N GLU A 11 10.53 -4.14 5.12
CA GLU A 11 9.95 -5.23 4.33
C GLU A 11 8.67 -4.79 3.62
N ALA A 12 7.74 -4.15 4.34
CA ALA A 12 6.50 -3.66 3.79
C ALA A 12 6.73 -2.64 2.66
N ALA A 13 7.73 -1.77 2.79
CA ALA A 13 8.05 -0.82 1.72
C ALA A 13 8.54 -1.53 0.45
N GLU A 14 9.39 -2.54 0.58
CA GLU A 14 9.88 -3.33 -0.56
C GLU A 14 8.74 -4.12 -1.22
N MET A 15 7.89 -4.77 -0.42
CA MET A 15 6.72 -5.50 -0.90
C MET A 15 5.79 -4.60 -1.72
N VAL A 16 5.48 -3.40 -1.22
CA VAL A 16 4.61 -2.43 -1.91
C VAL A 16 5.22 -2.01 -3.25
N ARG A 17 6.51 -1.68 -3.29
CA ARG A 17 7.21 -1.29 -4.53
C ARG A 17 7.16 -2.40 -5.58
N ARG A 18 7.53 -3.62 -5.17
CA ARG A 18 7.56 -4.80 -6.07
C ARG A 18 6.15 -5.12 -6.59
N PHE A 19 5.16 -5.08 -5.70
CA PHE A 19 3.78 -5.35 -6.06
C PHE A 19 3.22 -4.34 -7.06
N ILE A 20 3.36 -3.03 -6.80
CA ILE A 20 2.88 -2.00 -7.73
C ILE A 20 3.56 -2.11 -9.10
N ALA A 21 4.88 -2.31 -9.13
CA ALA A 21 5.62 -2.48 -10.38
C ALA A 21 5.14 -3.69 -11.17
N ALA A 22 4.91 -4.83 -10.50
CA ALA A 22 4.42 -6.05 -11.14
C ALA A 22 2.98 -5.90 -11.67
N GLN A 23 2.06 -5.34 -10.87
CA GLN A 23 0.66 -5.18 -11.25
C GLN A 23 0.50 -4.18 -12.39
N ARG A 24 1.24 -3.06 -12.36
CA ARG A 24 1.23 -2.06 -13.44
C ARG A 24 1.66 -2.67 -14.77
N ARG A 25 2.73 -3.49 -14.75
CA ARG A 25 3.23 -4.15 -15.96
C ARG A 25 2.24 -5.19 -16.51
N ALA A 26 1.59 -5.94 -15.62
CA ALA A 26 0.65 -6.98 -16.03
C ALA A 26 -0.70 -6.41 -16.48
N ARG A 27 -1.15 -5.32 -15.84
CA ARG A 27 -2.51 -4.75 -15.97
C ARG A 27 -2.48 -3.22 -15.80
N PRO A 28 -2.12 -2.46 -16.84
CA PRO A 28 -2.17 -1.00 -16.80
C PRO A 28 -3.57 -0.50 -16.43
N GLY A 29 -3.65 0.58 -15.65
CA GLY A 29 -4.95 1.15 -15.21
C GLY A 29 -5.70 0.38 -14.12
N CYS A 30 -5.23 -0.81 -13.69
CA CYS A 30 -5.97 -1.60 -12.70
C CYS A 30 -6.01 -0.96 -11.31
N ILE A 31 -7.03 -1.34 -10.53
CA ILE A 31 -7.15 -0.99 -9.12
C ILE A 31 -6.62 -2.15 -8.28
N VAL A 32 -5.73 -1.86 -7.34
CA VAL A 32 -5.17 -2.82 -6.40
C VAL A 32 -5.47 -2.41 -4.96
N HIS A 33 -5.60 -3.40 -4.09
CA HIS A 33 -5.82 -3.20 -2.66
C HIS A 33 -4.56 -3.54 -1.88
N ILE A 34 -4.09 -2.62 -1.03
CA ILE A 34 -2.97 -2.77 -0.12
C ILE A 34 -3.50 -2.75 1.31
N VAL A 35 -3.44 -3.88 2.00
CA VAL A 35 -3.90 -4.03 3.38
C VAL A 35 -2.74 -3.80 4.34
N THR A 36 -2.90 -2.81 5.21
CA THR A 36 -1.92 -2.46 6.27
C THR A 36 -2.35 -2.92 7.66
N GLY A 37 -3.58 -3.40 7.78
CA GLY A 37 -4.25 -3.70 9.03
C GLY A 37 -4.80 -2.47 9.75
N LYS A 38 -5.71 -2.71 10.71
CA LYS A 38 -6.42 -1.63 11.43
C LYS A 38 -5.53 -0.88 12.43
N GLY A 39 -4.34 -1.40 12.74
CA GLY A 39 -3.43 -0.85 13.75
C GLY A 39 -3.82 -1.16 15.21
N ARG A 40 -4.81 -2.04 15.42
CA ARG A 40 -5.35 -2.40 16.75
C ARG A 40 -4.60 -3.53 17.48
N GLY A 41 -3.55 -4.09 16.87
CA GLY A 41 -2.80 -5.25 17.41
C GLY A 41 -1.29 -5.06 17.48
N SER A 42 -0.74 -3.90 17.10
CA SER A 42 0.69 -3.64 17.22
C SER A 42 1.01 -3.12 18.62
N ARG A 43 2.01 -3.72 19.30
CA ARG A 43 2.52 -3.22 20.59
C ARG A 43 3.10 -1.79 20.52
N GLY A 44 3.28 -1.23 19.32
CA GLY A 44 3.77 0.13 19.07
C GLY A 44 2.87 0.94 18.12
N ARG A 45 3.28 2.18 17.81
CA ARG A 45 2.56 3.10 16.91
C ARG A 45 2.32 2.43 15.54
N PRO A 46 1.12 2.51 14.94
CA PRO A 46 0.86 1.92 13.64
C PRO A 46 1.72 2.58 12.56
N VAL A 47 2.79 1.90 12.13
CA VAL A 47 3.78 2.44 11.18
C VAL A 47 3.44 2.17 9.72
N LEU A 48 2.68 1.10 9.42
CA LEU A 48 2.43 0.69 8.04
C LEU A 48 1.48 1.63 7.28
N LYS A 49 0.40 2.09 7.92
CA LYS A 49 -0.52 3.08 7.32
C LYS A 49 0.20 4.36 6.86
N PRO A 50 0.95 5.07 7.72
CA PRO A 50 1.66 6.28 7.32
C PRO A 50 2.81 5.98 6.34
N LEU A 51 3.48 4.84 6.46
CA LEU A 51 4.49 4.40 5.50
C LEU A 51 3.89 4.26 4.09
N VAL A 52 2.82 3.48 3.94
CA VAL A 52 2.16 3.27 2.64
C VAL A 52 1.64 4.59 2.08
N ALA A 53 1.05 5.45 2.91
CA ALA A 53 0.62 6.77 2.46
C ALA A 53 1.77 7.62 1.90
N ARG A 54 2.94 7.59 2.56
CA ARG A 54 4.15 8.29 2.08
C ARG A 54 4.62 7.71 0.75
N LEU A 55 4.68 6.38 0.63
CA LEU A 55 5.10 5.70 -0.60
C LEU A 55 4.18 6.08 -1.78
N LEU A 56 2.87 6.03 -1.59
CA LEU A 56 1.90 6.33 -2.66
C LEU A 56 1.95 7.80 -3.10
N ARG A 57 2.16 8.73 -2.17
CA ARG A 57 2.20 10.18 -2.46
C ARG A 57 3.54 10.68 -2.99
N ALA A 58 4.65 10.04 -2.64
CA ALA A 58 5.99 10.49 -3.02
C ALA A 58 6.67 9.45 -3.91
N ASP A 59 7.18 8.39 -3.31
CA ASP A 59 8.11 7.46 -3.95
C ASP A 59 7.51 6.72 -5.16
N LEU A 60 6.19 6.53 -5.18
CA LEU A 60 5.44 5.83 -6.23
C LEU A 60 4.45 6.75 -6.94
N ALA A 61 4.55 8.06 -6.73
CA ALA A 61 3.62 9.04 -7.28
C ALA A 61 3.51 8.93 -8.80
N ALA A 62 4.58 8.58 -9.51
CA ALA A 62 4.58 8.39 -10.97
C ALA A 62 3.77 7.14 -11.42
N HIS A 63 3.62 6.14 -10.56
CA HIS A 63 2.91 4.89 -10.87
C HIS A 63 1.46 4.87 -10.40
N VAL A 64 1.07 5.82 -9.55
CA VAL A 64 -0.25 5.89 -8.94
C VAL A 64 -1.07 7.01 -9.57
N ALA A 65 -2.16 6.64 -10.24
CA ALA A 65 -3.10 7.61 -10.79
C ALA A 65 -3.95 8.25 -9.68
N GLU A 66 -4.40 7.44 -8.73
CA GLU A 66 -5.24 7.85 -7.60
C GLU A 66 -5.14 6.82 -6.48
N HIS A 67 -5.33 7.25 -5.23
CA HIS A 67 -5.47 6.33 -4.11
C HIS A 67 -6.46 6.86 -3.07
N SER A 68 -7.18 5.95 -2.41
CA SER A 68 -8.10 6.24 -1.32
C SER A 68 -7.91 5.24 -0.18
N ARG A 69 -8.45 5.55 1.01
CA ARG A 69 -8.57 4.59 2.11
C ARG A 69 -9.68 3.60 1.77
N ASP A 70 -9.52 2.35 2.18
CA ASP A 70 -10.63 1.40 2.12
C ASP A 70 -11.70 1.71 3.18
N LEU A 71 -12.89 1.11 3.03
CA LEU A 71 -14.06 1.40 3.86
C LEU A 71 -13.84 1.10 5.35
N ASP A 72 -13.02 0.09 5.65
CA ASP A 72 -12.74 -0.36 7.01
C ASP A 72 -11.53 0.32 7.66
N ASP A 73 -10.93 1.30 6.97
CA ASP A 73 -9.66 1.91 7.36
C ASP A 73 -8.55 0.86 7.58
N GLY A 74 -8.62 -0.29 6.91
CA GLY A 74 -7.64 -1.37 6.96
C GLY A 74 -6.47 -1.19 6.00
N GLY A 75 -6.60 -0.31 5.01
CA GLY A 75 -5.67 -0.22 3.90
C GLY A 75 -5.99 0.87 2.88
N TYR A 76 -5.49 0.66 1.66
CA TYR A 76 -5.60 1.60 0.54
C TYR A 76 -6.05 0.91 -0.74
N LEU A 77 -6.99 1.53 -1.43
CA LEU A 77 -7.30 1.23 -2.82
C LEU A 77 -6.47 2.16 -3.71
N VAL A 78 -5.79 1.60 -4.70
CA VAL A 78 -4.81 2.31 -5.53
C VAL A 78 -5.07 2.03 -6.98
N ARG A 79 -5.40 3.05 -7.77
CA ARG A 79 -5.50 2.98 -9.22
C ARG A 79 -4.12 3.24 -9.84
N LEU A 80 -3.62 2.31 -10.63
CA LEU A 80 -2.31 2.41 -11.27
C LEU A 80 -2.38 3.19 -12.59
N ARG A 81 -1.27 3.82 -12.99
CA ARG A 81 -1.11 4.41 -14.34
C ARG A 81 -0.67 3.36 -15.35
#